data_AF-A0A0V7ZAZ7-F1
#
_entry.id   AF-A0A0V7ZAZ7-F1
#
_cell.length_a   1.000
_cell.length_b   1.000
_cell.length_c   1.000
_cell.angle_alpha   90.00
_cell.angle_beta   90.00
_cell.angle_gamma   90.00
#
_symmetry.space_group_name_H-M   'P 1'
#
loop_
_entity.id
_entity.type
_entity.pdbx_description
1 polymer ?
#
loop_
_entity_poly.entity_id
_entity_poly.type
_entity_poly.pdbx_seq_one_letter_code
_entity_poly.pdbx_strand_id
1 'polypeptide(L)'
;MAFGKNLCHAARRWRPFGMVTLNVSLPEAMKDWVEAQAGTGHFGSASDYVRDLIRRDQEKIDGLAQLQTLIAEGFDSGVSERSLDDVLTEARERVRVTQNP
;
A
#
# COMPACT_ATOMS: atom_id res chain seq x y z
N MET A 1 -52.20 30.05 4.55
CA MET A 1 -52.06 28.58 4.66
C MET A 1 -51.21 28.08 3.51
N ALA A 2 -49.97 27.65 3.78
CA ALA A 2 -49.23 26.60 3.07
C ALA A 2 -47.87 26.48 3.76
N PHE A 3 -47.87 25.60 4.77
CA PHE A 3 -46.70 25.18 5.52
C PHE A 3 -45.93 24.11 4.72
N GLY A 4 -44.60 24.15 4.78
CA GLY A 4 -43.70 23.04 4.47
C GLY A 4 -43.31 22.91 3.01
N LYS A 5 -41.99 22.84 2.73
CA LYS A 5 -41.24 21.56 2.70
C LYS A 5 -39.76 21.80 3.07
N ASN A 6 -39.44 21.50 4.32
CA ASN A 6 -38.25 20.80 4.79
C ASN A 6 -36.93 20.98 4.01
N LEU A 7 -36.21 22.05 4.37
CA LEU A 7 -34.75 22.10 4.29
C LEU A 7 -34.15 21.18 5.36
N CYS A 8 -34.08 19.88 5.05
CA CYS A 8 -33.23 18.93 5.76
C CYS A 8 -32.50 18.08 4.72
N HIS A 9 -31.55 18.67 4.01
CA HIS A 9 -30.51 17.89 3.33
C HIS A 9 -29.62 17.30 4.41
N ALA A 10 -30.04 16.10 4.80
CA ALA A 10 -29.44 15.24 5.78
C ALA A 10 -27.92 15.18 5.65
N ALA A 11 -27.29 15.24 6.83
CA ALA A 11 -25.92 14.88 7.11
C ALA A 11 -25.32 13.93 6.07
N ARG A 12 -24.24 14.39 5.41
CA ARG A 12 -23.32 13.51 4.69
C ARG A 12 -22.85 12.46 5.67
N ARG A 13 -23.44 11.28 5.50
CA ARG A 13 -23.27 10.07 6.28
C ARG A 13 -21.78 9.74 6.37
N TRP A 14 -21.17 10.08 7.50
CA TRP A 14 -20.06 9.31 8.05
C TRP A 14 -20.48 7.84 7.97
N ARG A 15 -19.89 7.07 7.05
CA ARG A 15 -19.85 5.63 7.22
C ARG A 15 -18.54 5.34 7.93
N PRO A 16 -18.54 5.14 9.26
CA PRO A 16 -17.41 4.49 9.89
C PRO A 16 -17.24 3.13 9.19
N PHE A 17 -15.99 2.77 8.92
CA PHE A 17 -15.54 1.55 8.24
C PHE A 17 -16.55 0.40 8.38
N GLY A 18 -17.37 0.22 7.34
CA GLY A 18 -18.26 -0.94 7.29
C GLY A 18 -17.41 -2.15 7.00
N MET A 19 -17.30 -3.08 7.95
CA MET A 19 -16.72 -4.39 7.65
C MET A 19 -17.58 -5.07 6.57
N VAL A 20 -16.96 -5.36 5.43
CA VAL A 20 -17.56 -6.18 4.37
C VAL A 20 -17.15 -7.62 4.63
N THR A 21 -18.13 -8.51 4.76
CA THR A 21 -17.88 -9.93 4.93
C THR A 21 -17.65 -10.58 3.56
N LEU A 22 -16.50 -11.23 3.40
CA LEU A 22 -16.17 -12.06 2.25
C LEU A 22 -16.10 -13.52 2.70
N ASN A 23 -16.92 -14.39 2.11
CA ASN A 23 -16.87 -15.83 2.37
C ASN A 23 -15.95 -16.49 1.33
N VAL A 24 -14.99 -17.29 1.79
CA VAL A 24 -14.05 -18.02 0.93
C VAL A 24 -14.05 -19.49 1.35
N SER A 25 -14.18 -20.40 0.40
CA SER A 25 -14.06 -21.84 0.64
C SER A 25 -12.63 -22.27 0.38
N LEU A 26 -12.04 -23.00 1.32
CA LEU A 26 -10.67 -23.51 1.26
C LEU A 26 -10.68 -25.01 1.55
N PRO A 27 -9.76 -25.80 0.98
CA PRO A 27 -9.50 -27.17 1.41
C PRO A 27 -9.18 -27.22 2.91
N GLU A 28 -9.53 -28.31 3.57
CA GLU A 28 -9.38 -28.46 5.03
C GLU A 28 -7.94 -28.21 5.50
N ALA A 29 -6.95 -28.77 4.80
CA ALA A 29 -5.54 -28.54 5.09
C ALA A 29 -5.12 -27.06 5.06
N MET A 30 -5.75 -26.23 4.20
CA MET A 30 -5.46 -24.81 4.13
C MET A 30 -6.14 -24.03 5.26
N LYS A 31 -7.36 -24.43 5.65
CA LYS A 31 -8.05 -23.87 6.83
C LYS A 31 -7.20 -24.10 8.09
N ASP A 32 -6.75 -25.33 8.31
CA ASP A 32 -5.98 -25.68 9.51
C ASP A 32 -4.67 -24.89 9.57
N TRP A 33 -4.02 -24.71 8.42
CA TRP A 33 -2.83 -23.88 8.33
C TRP A 33 -3.11 -22.41 8.67
N VAL A 34 -4.18 -21.83 8.12
CA VAL A 34 -4.60 -20.44 8.41
C VAL A 34 -4.95 -20.26 9.90
N GLU A 35 -5.65 -21.22 10.49
CA GLU A 35 -5.97 -21.19 11.92
C GLU A 35 -4.73 -21.31 12.80
N ALA A 36 -3.76 -22.14 12.42
CA ALA A 36 -2.48 -22.22 13.11
C ALA A 36 -1.72 -20.88 13.05
N GLN A 37 -1.72 -20.18 11.91
CA GLN A 37 -1.14 -18.84 11.81
C GLN A 37 -1.85 -17.83 12.73
N ALA A 38 -3.17 -17.89 12.79
CA ALA A 38 -3.94 -17.04 13.71
C ALA A 38 -3.63 -17.35 15.18
N GLY A 39 -3.42 -18.62 15.53
CA GLY A 39 -3.07 -19.06 16.88
C GLY A 39 -1.69 -18.63 17.39
N THR A 40 -0.82 -18.06 16.55
CA THR A 40 0.54 -17.59 16.93
C THR A 40 0.54 -16.32 17.79
N GLY A 41 -0.63 -15.74 18.09
CA GLY A 41 -0.79 -14.50 18.86
C GLY A 41 -0.59 -13.21 18.06
N HIS A 42 -0.21 -13.31 16.78
CA HIS A 42 -0.05 -12.15 15.88
C HIS A 42 -1.37 -11.70 15.24
N PHE A 43 -2.39 -12.55 15.22
CA PHE A 43 -3.70 -12.26 14.63
C PHE A 43 -4.83 -12.70 15.57
N GLY A 44 -5.94 -11.97 15.57
CA GLY A 44 -7.10 -12.30 16.41
C GLY A 44 -8.01 -13.39 15.83
N SER A 45 -7.89 -13.65 14.52
CA SER A 45 -8.73 -14.61 13.79
C SER A 45 -8.11 -14.98 12.44
N ALA A 46 -8.62 -16.06 11.83
CA ALA A 46 -8.34 -16.42 10.44
C ALA A 46 -8.63 -15.26 9.47
N SER A 47 -9.72 -14.52 9.69
CA SER A 47 -10.08 -13.36 8.87
C SER A 47 -9.07 -12.20 8.99
N ASP A 48 -8.46 -12.02 10.17
CA ASP A 48 -7.41 -11.01 10.35
C ASP A 48 -6.14 -11.40 9.59
N TYR A 49 -5.77 -12.68 9.66
CA TYR A 49 -4.64 -13.20 8.90
C TYR A 49 -4.85 -13.04 7.38
N VAL A 50 -6.03 -13.40 6.86
CA VAL A 50 -6.35 -13.24 5.43
C VAL A 50 -6.35 -11.76 5.02
N ARG A 51 -6.89 -10.86 5.85
CA ARG A 51 -6.84 -9.41 5.57
C ARG A 51 -5.40 -8.89 5.50
N ASP A 52 -4.53 -9.37 6.37
CA ASP A 52 -3.12 -9.02 6.34
C ASP A 52 -2.39 -9.57 5.11
N LEU A 53 -2.70 -10.81 4.69
CA LEU A 53 -2.18 -11.38 3.44
C LEU A 53 -2.56 -10.54 2.22
N ILE A 54 -3.83 -10.10 2.14
CA ILE A 54 -4.30 -9.24 1.04
C ILE A 54 -3.56 -7.91 1.04
N ARG A 55 -3.33 -7.30 2.21
CA ARG A 55 -2.56 -6.05 2.32
C ARG A 55 -1.12 -6.23 1.81
N ARG A 56 -0.44 -7.29 2.23
CA ARG A 56 0.92 -7.60 1.76
C ARG A 56 0.98 -7.89 0.27
N ASP A 57 -0.06 -8.50 -0.28
CA ASP A 57 -0.18 -8.77 -1.71
C ASP A 57 -0.32 -7.46 -2.51
N GLN A 58 -1.20 -6.55 -2.05
CA GLN A 58 -1.33 -5.21 -2.62
C GLN A 58 0.00 -4.44 -2.57
N GLU A 59 0.68 -4.41 -1.41
CA GLU A 59 1.97 -3.74 -1.26
C GLU A 59 3.04 -4.27 -2.23
N LYS A 60 3.05 -5.60 -2.46
CA LYS A 60 3.98 -6.21 -3.43
C LYS A 60 3.65 -5.82 -4.87
N ILE A 61 2.37 -5.84 -5.24
CA ILE A 61 1.91 -5.47 -6.58
C ILE A 61 2.24 -3.99 -6.84
N ASP A 62 1.92 -3.12 -5.90
CA ASP A 62 2.17 -1.68 -6.00
C ASP A 62 3.68 -1.39 -6.05
N GLY A 63 4.47 -2.03 -5.20
CA GLY A 63 5.92 -1.90 -5.20
C GLY A 63 6.56 -2.39 -6.50
N LEU A 64 6.06 -3.49 -7.07
CA LEU A 64 6.52 -3.99 -8.37
C LEU A 64 6.16 -3.02 -9.50
N ALA A 65 4.92 -2.50 -9.51
CA ALA A 65 4.49 -1.53 -10.51
C ALA A 65 5.34 -0.25 -10.43
N GLN A 66 5.61 0.26 -9.23
CA GLN A 66 6.47 1.43 -9.04
C GLN A 66 7.89 1.17 -9.53
N LEU A 67 8.47 0.00 -9.20
CA LEU A 67 9.80 -0.38 -9.67
C LEU A 67 9.87 -0.45 -11.19
N GLN A 68 8.86 -1.05 -11.84
CA GLN A 68 8.79 -1.14 -13.30
C GLN A 68 8.73 0.24 -13.95
N THR A 69 7.96 1.17 -13.39
CA THR A 69 7.90 2.56 -13.87
C THR A 69 9.26 3.23 -13.78
N LEU A 70 9.96 3.14 -12.63
CA LEU A 70 11.29 3.75 -12.46
C LEU A 70 12.33 3.16 -13.41
N ILE A 71 12.25 1.85 -13.67
CA ILE A 71 13.12 1.19 -14.65
C ILE A 71 12.84 1.71 -16.06
N ALA A 72 11.57 1.84 -16.44
CA ALA A 72 11.18 2.38 -17.75
C ALA A 72 11.65 3.83 -17.92
N GLU A 73 11.43 4.69 -16.92
CA GLU A 73 11.96 6.06 -16.90
C GLU A 73 13.48 6.10 -17.05
N GLY A 74 14.19 5.17 -16.39
CA GLY A 74 15.64 5.03 -16.54
C GLY A 74 16.07 4.67 -17.97
N PHE A 75 15.38 3.73 -18.62
CA PHE A 75 15.64 3.40 -20.02
C PHE A 75 15.34 4.57 -20.96
N ASP A 76 14.22 5.26 -20.76
CA ASP A 76 13.81 6.41 -21.57
C ASP A 76 14.73 7.62 -21.37
N SER A 77 15.41 7.72 -20.22
CA SER A 77 16.41 8.76 -19.95
C SER A 77 17.70 8.62 -20.78
N GLY A 78 17.89 7.47 -21.44
CA GLY A 78 19.05 7.18 -22.27
C GLY A 78 20.29 6.80 -21.46
N VAL A 79 21.37 6.49 -22.17
CA VAL A 79 22.65 6.12 -21.54
C VAL A 79 23.39 7.38 -21.09
N SER A 80 23.83 7.39 -19.84
CA SER A 80 24.66 8.47 -19.33
C SER A 80 26.11 8.32 -19.80
N GLU A 81 26.69 9.39 -20.31
CA GLU A 81 28.13 9.48 -20.64
C GLU A 81 29.02 9.68 -19.39
N ARG A 82 28.41 9.83 -18.21
CA ARG A 82 29.13 10.12 -16.96
C ARG A 82 29.78 8.87 -16.39
N SER A 83 31.00 9.01 -15.90
CA SER A 83 31.66 7.92 -15.19
C SER A 83 31.10 7.76 -13.77
N LEU A 84 31.34 6.61 -13.15
CA LEU A 84 30.99 6.38 -11.75
C LEU A 84 31.67 7.40 -10.83
N ASP A 85 32.91 7.79 -11.12
CA ASP A 85 33.66 8.77 -10.32
C ASP A 85 33.03 10.16 -10.39
N ASP A 86 32.52 10.57 -11.56
CA ASP A 86 31.80 11.84 -11.73
C ASP A 86 30.51 11.87 -10.90
N VAL A 87 29.78 10.75 -10.88
CA VAL A 87 28.53 10.61 -10.12
C VAL A 87 28.81 10.64 -8.62
N LEU A 88 29.84 9.93 -8.15
CA LEU A 88 30.21 9.88 -6.74
C LEU A 88 30.74 11.23 -6.24
N THR A 89 31.50 11.95 -7.07
CA THR A 89 32.01 13.28 -6.74
C THR A 89 30.87 14.26 -6.57
N GLU A 90 29.94 14.32 -7.53
CA GLU A 90 28.76 15.17 -7.43
C GLU A 90 27.89 14.83 -6.20
N ALA A 91 27.65 13.55 -5.93
CA ALA A 91 26.84 13.13 -4.78
C ALA A 91 27.44 13.63 -3.45
N ARG A 92 28.78 13.55 -3.30
CA ARG A 92 29.49 14.06 -2.11
C ARG A 92 29.40 15.58 -2.00
N GLU A 93 29.48 16.30 -3.12
CA GLU A 93 29.35 17.76 -3.14
C GLU A 93 27.94 18.20 -2.73
N ARG A 94 26.88 17.56 -3.25
CA ARG A 94 25.48 17.85 -2.88
C ARG A 94 25.23 17.68 -1.38
N VAL A 95 25.79 16.63 -0.77
CA VAL A 95 25.68 16.41 0.69
C VAL A 95 26.44 17.49 1.48
N ARG A 96 27.63 17.88 1.04
CA ARG A 96 28.42 18.96 1.69
C ARG A 96 27.70 20.31 1.63
N VAL A 97 27.10 20.67 0.50
CA VAL A 97 26.32 21.91 0.35
C VAL A 97 25.09 21.92 1.24
N THR A 98 24.42 20.77 1.41
CA THR A 98 23.24 20.67 2.28
C THR A 98 23.60 20.75 3.78
N GLN A 99 24.83 20.37 4.16
CA GLN A 99 25.31 20.41 5.54
C GLN A 99 25.89 21.76 5.98
N ASN A 100 26.15 22.67 5.05
CA ASN A 100 26.65 24.01 5.36
C ASN A 100 25.86 25.06 4.56
N PRO A 101 24.74 25.57 5.12
CA PRO A 101 23.90 26.56 4.44
C PRO A 101 24.59 27.92 4.27
#